data_AF-A0A1Y3B0N5-F1
#
_entry.id   AF-A0A1Y3B0N5-F1
#
_cell.length_a   1.000
_cell.length_b   1.000
_cell.length_c   1.000
_cell.angle_alpha   90.00
_cell.angle_beta   90.00
_cell.angle_gamma   90.00
#
_symmetry.space_group_name_H-M   'P 1'
#
loop_
_entity.id
_entity.type
_entity.pdbx_description
1 polymer ?
#
loop_
_entity_poly.entity_id
_entity_poly.type
_entity_poly.pdbx_seq_one_letter_code
_entity_poly.pdbx_strand_id
1 'polypeptide(L)'
;MRIYEGKGELSFHDGDVFHVVDTLFNGVVGSWFVYRLGRNNQEIQKGSIPNKSRADELAAEQRLENRSKKSTSGADDLAITETVGSSRRSNFFRRRRSARRSKSLCRENWEDILFGELGNSKFQAYERVTLRHPTFVRPVIFFGPLADIAREKLLRDYPDKFECPQSTANDATAKNSKLNNSGIVRLSAIKEIIERGKHALLDITPSAVDRLNYAQFYPIVIFMRVENKSIVKELRNRSSTKNTVHRSSRKLFEQSIKLEKVWHHVFTSSITLTSGGDLWYKKLGEIIDKQQTQMVWMSEFKPDESISDDFLFPMNSVSRLSYASSPESDLDVSMNDAKFD
;
A
#
# COMPACT_ATOMS: atom_id res chain seq x y z
N MET A 1 -3.90 -43.62 -15.80
CA MET A 1 -3.36 -42.35 -16.34
C MET A 1 -4.53 -41.39 -16.45
N ARG A 2 -4.61 -40.34 -15.63
CA ARG A 2 -5.67 -39.32 -15.78
C ARG A 2 -5.23 -38.39 -16.91
N ILE A 3 -5.97 -38.40 -18.02
CA ILE A 3 -5.74 -37.47 -19.13
C ILE A 3 -6.40 -36.15 -18.74
N TYR A 4 -5.58 -35.16 -18.39
CA TYR A 4 -6.05 -33.82 -18.08
C TYR A 4 -6.08 -33.00 -19.37
N GLU A 5 -7.27 -32.82 -19.94
CA GLU A 5 -7.46 -31.87 -21.04
C GLU A 5 -7.50 -30.45 -20.46
N GLY A 6 -6.42 -29.69 -20.61
CA GLY A 6 -6.28 -28.30 -20.17
C GLY A 6 -5.46 -27.48 -21.15
N LYS A 7 -5.98 -26.29 -21.50
CA LYS A 7 -5.33 -25.35 -22.42
C LYS A 7 -4.16 -24.65 -21.74
N GLY A 8 -2.93 -25.06 -22.08
CA GLY A 8 -1.71 -24.28 -21.88
C GLY A 8 -1.37 -23.86 -20.45
N GLU A 9 -0.28 -23.10 -20.33
CA GLU A 9 0.15 -22.48 -19.09
C GLU A 9 -0.75 -21.28 -18.74
N LEU A 10 -1.17 -21.17 -17.48
CA LEU A 10 -2.02 -20.08 -17.00
C LEU A 10 -1.18 -18.87 -16.61
N SER A 11 -1.62 -17.69 -17.01
CA SER A 11 -1.14 -16.42 -16.47
C SER A 11 -1.96 -16.00 -15.25
N PHE A 12 -1.29 -15.40 -14.27
CA PHE A 12 -1.90 -14.99 -13.01
C PHE A 12 -1.23 -13.76 -12.43
N HIS A 13 -1.93 -13.11 -11.50
CA HIS A 13 -1.44 -11.97 -10.75
C HIS A 13 -1.29 -12.36 -9.28
N ASP A 14 -0.57 -11.54 -8.52
CA ASP A 14 -0.51 -11.67 -7.07
C ASP A 14 -1.92 -11.73 -6.47
N GLY A 15 -2.11 -12.60 -5.47
CA GLY A 15 -3.40 -12.83 -4.81
C GLY A 15 -4.37 -13.76 -5.53
N ASP A 16 -4.05 -14.27 -6.73
CA ASP A 16 -4.84 -15.35 -7.35
C ASP A 16 -4.71 -16.66 -6.54
N VAL A 17 -5.83 -17.36 -6.36
CA VAL A 17 -5.89 -18.61 -5.59
C VAL A 17 -6.11 -19.79 -6.51
N PHE A 18 -5.36 -20.88 -6.27
CA PHE A 18 -5.39 -22.10 -7.06
C PHE A 18 -5.67 -23.33 -6.22
N HIS A 19 -6.55 -24.20 -6.72
CA HIS A 19 -6.70 -25.57 -6.25
C HIS A 19 -5.77 -26.47 -7.07
N VAL A 20 -4.67 -26.91 -6.44
CA VAL A 20 -3.69 -27.81 -7.06
C VAL A 20 -4.18 -29.24 -7.02
N VAL A 21 -4.35 -29.86 -8.19
CA VAL A 21 -4.92 -31.22 -8.32
C VAL A 21 -3.86 -32.26 -8.68
N ASP A 22 -2.83 -31.85 -9.43
CA ASP A 22 -1.71 -32.73 -9.78
C ASP A 22 -0.39 -31.96 -9.71
N THR A 23 0.58 -32.50 -8.98
CA THR A 23 1.93 -31.92 -8.86
C THR A 23 2.92 -32.50 -9.86
N LEU A 24 2.53 -33.53 -10.62
CA LEU A 24 3.29 -34.22 -11.65
C LEU A 24 2.50 -34.25 -12.96
N PHE A 25 2.13 -33.07 -13.44
CA PHE A 25 1.31 -32.93 -14.64
C PHE A 25 1.98 -33.62 -15.85
N ASN A 26 1.25 -34.50 -16.53
CA ASN A 26 1.74 -35.35 -17.63
C ASN A 26 2.94 -36.25 -17.26
N GLY A 27 3.15 -36.54 -15.97
CA GLY A 27 4.25 -37.39 -15.51
C GLY A 27 5.63 -36.74 -15.56
N VAL A 28 5.69 -35.42 -15.77
CA VAL A 28 6.94 -34.65 -15.84
C VAL A 28 7.02 -33.70 -14.64
N VAL A 29 8.20 -33.66 -14.00
CA VAL A 29 8.48 -32.69 -12.94
C VAL A 29 8.66 -31.31 -13.57
N GLY A 30 7.98 -30.30 -13.04
CA GLY A 30 8.18 -28.91 -13.46
C GLY A 30 6.90 -28.09 -13.51
N SER A 31 5.76 -28.76 -13.73
CA SER A 31 4.45 -28.10 -13.85
C SER A 31 3.40 -28.78 -12.99
N TRP A 32 2.52 -27.96 -12.42
CA TRP A 32 1.38 -28.39 -11.63
C TRP A 32 0.09 -28.14 -12.40
N PHE A 33 -0.86 -29.07 -12.33
CA PHE A 33 -2.21 -28.89 -12.87
C PHE A 33 -3.13 -28.30 -11.81
N VAL A 34 -3.83 -27.23 -12.18
CA VAL A 34 -4.58 -26.42 -11.23
C VAL A 34 -5.93 -25.95 -11.77
N TYR A 35 -6.83 -25.66 -10.84
CA TYR A 35 -8.02 -24.87 -11.07
C TYR A 35 -7.85 -23.50 -10.41
N ARG A 36 -7.98 -22.41 -11.18
CA ARG A 36 -8.07 -21.05 -10.64
C ARG A 36 -9.41 -20.87 -9.98
N LEU A 37 -9.42 -20.32 -8.77
CA LEU A 37 -10.62 -20.02 -8.02
C LEU A 37 -11.04 -18.56 -8.26
N GLY A 38 -12.34 -18.36 -8.51
CA GLY A 38 -12.95 -17.03 -8.58
C GLY A 38 -13.24 -16.45 -7.18
N ARG A 39 -13.74 -15.21 -7.13
CA ARG A 39 -14.08 -14.51 -5.86
C ARG A 39 -15.20 -15.18 -5.06
N ASN A 40 -15.97 -16.07 -5.69
CA ASN A 40 -17.01 -16.88 -5.08
C ASN A 40 -16.51 -18.30 -4.69
N ASN A 41 -15.20 -18.53 -4.73
CA ASN A 41 -14.55 -19.82 -4.48
C ASN A 41 -14.97 -20.94 -5.46
N GLN A 42 -15.47 -20.58 -6.64
CA GLN A 42 -15.76 -21.55 -7.70
C GLN A 42 -14.59 -21.64 -8.68
N GLU A 43 -14.37 -22.84 -9.22
CA GLU A 43 -13.35 -23.11 -10.22
C GLU A 43 -13.74 -22.44 -11.55
N ILE A 44 -12.96 -21.44 -11.98
CA ILE A 44 -13.26 -20.64 -13.18
C ILE A 44 -12.45 -21.06 -14.40
N GLN A 45 -11.23 -21.57 -14.18
CA GLN A 45 -10.28 -21.87 -15.25
C GLN A 45 -9.38 -23.03 -14.82
N LYS A 46 -9.03 -23.92 -15.75
CA LYS A 46 -8.08 -25.00 -15.52
C LYS A 46 -6.90 -24.89 -16.48
N GLY A 47 -5.72 -25.31 -16.03
CA GLY A 47 -4.49 -25.29 -16.84
C GLY A 47 -3.28 -25.66 -16.00
N SER A 48 -2.09 -25.43 -16.53
CA SER A 48 -0.84 -25.68 -15.79
C SER A 48 -0.21 -24.39 -15.26
N ILE A 49 0.44 -24.47 -14.10
CA ILE A 49 1.33 -23.43 -13.57
C ILE A 49 2.70 -24.05 -13.27
N PRO A 50 3.77 -23.26 -13.12
CA PRO A 50 5.06 -23.75 -12.65
C PRO A 50 4.93 -24.50 -11.32
N ASN A 51 5.82 -25.46 -11.06
CA ASN A 51 5.95 -26.03 -9.72
C ASN A 51 6.56 -25.03 -8.74
N LYS A 52 6.57 -25.37 -7.44
CA LYS A 52 7.13 -24.49 -6.40
C LYS A 52 8.55 -24.00 -6.70
N SER A 53 9.48 -24.91 -7.03
CA SER A 53 10.89 -24.56 -7.27
C SER A 53 11.03 -23.52 -8.38
N ARG A 54 10.39 -23.76 -9.52
CA ARG A 54 10.44 -22.87 -10.67
C ARG A 54 9.74 -21.54 -10.39
N ALA A 55 8.64 -21.55 -9.63
CA ALA A 55 7.97 -20.32 -9.23
C ALA A 55 8.84 -19.46 -8.31
N ASP A 56 9.55 -20.08 -7.36
CA ASP A 56 10.47 -19.38 -6.44
C ASP A 56 11.65 -18.75 -7.20
N GLU A 57 12.22 -19.45 -8.20
CA GLU A 57 13.26 -18.93 -9.10
C GLU A 57 12.76 -17.71 -9.90
N LEU A 58 11.61 -17.82 -10.57
CA LEU A 58 11.00 -16.73 -11.34
C LEU A 58 10.70 -15.51 -10.46
N ALA A 59 10.19 -15.73 -9.26
CA ALA A 59 9.91 -14.65 -8.31
C ALA A 59 11.21 -14.00 -7.80
N ALA A 60 12.30 -14.75 -7.63
CA ALA A 60 13.60 -14.20 -7.24
C ALA A 60 14.19 -13.33 -8.36
N GLU A 61 14.13 -13.80 -9.61
CA GLU A 61 14.56 -13.05 -10.80
C GLU A 61 13.79 -11.74 -10.95
N GLN A 62 12.46 -11.77 -10.80
CA GLN A 62 11.62 -10.58 -10.90
C GLN A 62 11.95 -9.55 -9.79
N ARG A 63 12.24 -10.00 -8.57
CA ARG A 63 12.66 -9.12 -7.46
C ARG A 63 14.02 -8.47 -7.76
N LEU A 64 14.95 -9.22 -8.34
CA LEU A 64 16.27 -8.70 -8.75
C LEU A 64 16.13 -7.67 -9.89
N GLU A 65 15.30 -7.94 -10.88
CA GLU A 65 15.04 -7.02 -12.00
C GLU A 65 14.39 -5.72 -11.53
N ASN A 66 13.42 -5.80 -10.61
CA ASN A 66 12.80 -4.63 -10.02
C ASN A 66 13.79 -3.80 -9.19
N ARG A 67 14.79 -4.45 -8.57
CA ARG A 67 15.87 -3.76 -7.86
C ARG A 67 16.89 -3.14 -8.81
N SER A 68 17.20 -3.76 -9.95
CA SER A 68 18.18 -3.24 -10.91
C SER A 68 17.65 -2.03 -11.71
N LYS A 69 16.37 -2.05 -12.12
CA LYS A 69 15.69 -0.89 -12.74
C LYS A 69 15.68 0.36 -11.86
N LYS A 70 15.78 0.19 -10.53
CA LYS A 70 15.89 1.28 -9.54
C LYS A 70 17.28 1.94 -9.53
N SER A 71 18.32 1.22 -9.96
CA SER A 71 19.70 1.75 -10.00
C SER A 71 19.98 2.55 -11.28
N THR A 72 19.34 2.22 -12.40
CA THR A 72 19.51 2.93 -13.68
C THR A 72 18.73 4.24 -13.75
N SER A 73 17.57 4.35 -13.09
CA SER A 73 16.81 5.61 -13.01
C SER A 73 17.49 6.71 -12.16
N GLY A 74 18.56 6.39 -11.43
CA GLY A 74 19.37 7.34 -10.66
C GLY A 74 20.71 7.72 -11.29
N ALA A 75 21.10 7.10 -12.42
CA ALA A 75 22.44 7.23 -12.99
C ALA A 75 22.49 7.79 -14.43
N ASP A 76 21.36 7.89 -15.14
CA ASP A 76 21.33 8.13 -16.59
C ASP A 76 21.33 9.61 -17.04
N ASP A 77 21.58 10.59 -16.16
CA ASP A 77 21.73 12.02 -16.56
C ASP A 77 23.20 12.45 -16.77
N LEU A 78 24.15 11.49 -16.86
CA LEU A 78 25.58 11.79 -17.04
C LEU A 78 26.22 11.21 -18.32
N ALA A 79 25.45 10.59 -19.22
CA ALA A 79 26.03 9.90 -20.38
C ALA A 79 25.32 10.19 -21.72
N ILE A 80 25.25 11.46 -22.12
CA ILE A 80 24.90 11.90 -23.47
C ILE A 80 25.72 13.21 -23.68
N THR A 81 26.78 13.34 -24.47
CA THR A 81 27.20 12.76 -25.75
C THR A 81 28.69 13.06 -25.96
N GLU A 82 29.51 12.06 -26.29
CA GLU A 82 30.75 12.30 -27.06
C GLU A 82 30.55 11.84 -28.51
N THR A 83 31.22 12.56 -29.41
CA THR A 83 31.34 12.39 -30.86
C THR A 83 30.22 13.03 -31.69
N VAL A 84 30.42 14.30 -32.08
CA VAL A 84 30.88 14.69 -33.44
C VAL A 84 31.13 16.22 -33.48
N GLY A 85 32.34 16.61 -33.87
CA GLY A 85 32.58 17.81 -34.68
C GLY A 85 32.52 19.20 -34.01
N SER A 86 33.70 19.70 -33.64
CA SER A 86 34.17 21.09 -33.87
C SER A 86 33.17 22.26 -33.81
N SER A 87 33.24 23.08 -32.76
CA SER A 87 33.73 24.47 -32.83
C SER A 87 33.40 25.24 -31.55
N ARG A 88 34.45 25.86 -30.98
CA ARG A 88 34.40 26.80 -29.86
C ARG A 88 33.65 28.07 -30.26
N ARG A 89 32.80 28.61 -29.38
CA ARG A 89 32.83 30.03 -28.94
C ARG A 89 31.73 30.35 -27.90
N SER A 90 32.23 30.70 -26.70
CA SER A 90 31.74 31.75 -25.80
C SER A 90 30.29 31.71 -25.31
N ASN A 91 30.13 31.59 -23.98
CA ASN A 91 29.66 32.71 -23.17
C ASN A 91 30.03 32.49 -21.70
N PHE A 92 31.31 32.72 -21.41
CA PHE A 92 31.75 33.12 -20.09
C PHE A 92 31.08 34.47 -19.75
N PHE A 93 30.78 34.68 -18.48
CA PHE A 93 30.18 35.89 -17.88
C PHE A 93 28.65 35.98 -17.93
N ARG A 94 28.02 35.29 -16.97
CA ARG A 94 27.18 35.96 -15.95
C ARG A 94 27.05 35.07 -14.71
N ARG A 95 28.08 35.12 -13.86
CA ARG A 95 27.89 34.92 -12.42
C ARG A 95 27.21 36.17 -11.87
N ARG A 96 25.90 36.13 -11.67
CA ARG A 96 25.23 36.93 -10.64
C ARG A 96 24.30 36.00 -9.87
N ARG A 97 24.62 35.88 -8.58
CA ARG A 97 23.91 35.24 -7.47
C ARG A 97 22.44 34.94 -7.79
N SER A 98 22.16 33.70 -8.17
CA SER A 98 20.90 33.05 -7.82
C SER A 98 21.25 32.05 -6.74
N ALA A 99 20.63 32.21 -5.58
CA ALA A 99 20.68 31.24 -4.50
C ALA A 99 20.56 29.83 -5.07
N ARG A 100 21.30 28.89 -4.48
CA ARG A 100 21.06 27.46 -4.60
C ARG A 100 19.59 27.21 -4.22
N ARG A 101 18.69 27.34 -5.20
CA ARG A 101 17.37 26.75 -5.13
C ARG A 101 17.65 25.26 -5.25
N SER A 102 17.82 24.62 -4.10
CA SER A 102 17.56 23.20 -3.94
C SER A 102 16.29 22.92 -4.76
N LYS A 103 16.41 22.18 -5.86
CA LYS A 103 15.25 21.71 -6.61
C LYS A 103 14.47 20.91 -5.59
N SER A 104 13.42 21.53 -5.05
CA SER A 104 12.56 20.91 -4.06
C SER A 104 12.05 19.61 -4.66
N LEU A 105 12.37 18.49 -4.01
CA LEU A 105 11.88 17.14 -4.31
C LEU A 105 10.37 17.06 -4.01
N CYS A 106 9.59 17.91 -4.67
CA CYS A 106 8.15 18.03 -4.51
C CYS A 106 7.46 17.48 -5.75
N ARG A 107 7.80 16.24 -6.14
CA ARG A 107 6.99 15.44 -7.08
C ARG A 107 7.29 13.93 -7.09
N GLU A 108 8.47 13.48 -6.67
CA GLU A 108 8.99 12.14 -7.05
C GLU A 108 9.02 11.10 -5.91
N ASN A 109 9.05 11.52 -4.63
CA ASN A 109 9.26 10.60 -3.51
C ASN A 109 8.06 9.68 -3.15
N TRP A 110 6.86 9.99 -3.63
CA TRP A 110 5.67 9.15 -3.38
C TRP A 110 5.65 7.89 -4.23
N GLU A 111 6.18 7.97 -5.46
CA GLU A 111 6.25 6.84 -6.38
C GLU A 111 7.34 5.87 -5.93
N ASP A 112 8.50 6.37 -5.50
CA ASP A 112 9.61 5.54 -5.03
C ASP A 112 9.30 4.72 -3.77
N ILE A 113 8.38 5.17 -2.90
CA ILE A 113 8.00 4.44 -1.69
C ILE A 113 6.84 3.47 -1.97
N LEU A 114 5.79 3.90 -2.68
CA LEU A 114 4.67 3.02 -3.04
C LEU A 114 5.05 1.96 -4.07
N PHE A 115 6.02 2.23 -4.95
CA PHE A 115 6.43 1.30 -6.00
C PHE A 115 7.83 0.72 -5.76
N GLY A 116 8.68 1.37 -4.96
CA GLY A 116 9.99 0.81 -4.59
C GLY A 116 9.93 -0.27 -3.51
N GLU A 117 8.83 -0.40 -2.77
CA GLU A 117 8.58 -1.52 -1.85
C GLU A 117 7.91 -2.73 -2.52
N LEU A 118 7.52 -2.63 -3.80
CA LEU A 118 6.87 -3.74 -4.53
C LEU A 118 7.77 -5.00 -4.60
N GLY A 119 9.08 -4.86 -4.42
CA GLY A 119 10.04 -5.96 -4.36
C GLY A 119 10.37 -6.49 -2.97
N ASN A 120 9.80 -5.94 -1.89
CA ASN A 120 10.18 -6.27 -0.50
C ASN A 120 9.11 -7.11 0.22
N SER A 121 8.28 -7.82 -0.54
CA SER A 121 7.29 -8.76 -0.02
C SER A 121 7.98 -9.93 0.70
N LYS A 122 7.56 -10.22 1.94
CA LYS A 122 8.01 -11.39 2.72
C LYS A 122 7.34 -12.70 2.27
N PHE A 123 6.43 -12.66 1.30
CA PHE A 123 5.73 -13.84 0.79
C PHE A 123 6.63 -14.68 -0.13
N GLN A 124 6.48 -16.00 -0.05
CA GLN A 124 7.02 -16.97 -1.03
C GLN A 124 6.27 -16.83 -2.37
N ALA A 125 6.79 -17.43 -3.45
CA ALA A 125 6.09 -17.37 -4.75
C ALA A 125 4.71 -18.04 -4.69
N TYR A 126 4.63 -19.18 -3.99
CA TYR A 126 3.37 -19.82 -3.64
C TYR A 126 3.21 -19.96 -2.14
N GLU A 127 2.07 -19.51 -1.65
CA GLU A 127 1.66 -19.67 -0.27
C GLU A 127 0.51 -20.69 -0.17
N ARG A 128 0.62 -21.64 0.75
CA ARG A 128 -0.45 -22.59 1.03
C ARG A 128 -1.51 -21.92 1.89
N VAL A 129 -2.75 -21.95 1.43
CA VAL A 129 -3.87 -21.26 2.08
C VAL A 129 -5.03 -22.21 2.36
N THR A 130 -5.76 -21.91 3.43
CA THR A 130 -7.01 -22.57 3.82
C THR A 130 -8.12 -21.55 4.00
N LEU A 131 -9.33 -21.93 3.62
CA LEU A 131 -10.50 -21.06 3.75
C LEU A 131 -11.05 -21.17 5.19
N ARG A 132 -11.06 -20.06 5.94
CA ARG A 132 -11.52 -20.03 7.35
C ARG A 132 -12.40 -18.83 7.65
N HIS A 133 -13.24 -18.93 8.69
CA HIS A 133 -13.97 -17.77 9.21
C HIS A 133 -13.04 -16.92 10.11
N PRO A 134 -13.06 -15.59 9.98
CA PRO A 134 -12.36 -14.70 10.91
C PRO A 134 -12.85 -14.91 12.35
N THR A 135 -11.92 -15.06 13.29
CA THR A 135 -12.23 -15.24 14.72
C THR A 135 -12.18 -13.94 15.52
N PHE A 136 -11.87 -12.82 14.85
CA PHE A 136 -11.76 -11.50 15.44
C PHE A 136 -12.30 -10.43 14.48
N VAL A 137 -12.52 -9.23 15.01
CA VAL A 137 -12.99 -8.09 14.22
C VAL A 137 -11.84 -7.54 13.38
N ARG A 138 -11.92 -7.68 12.06
CA ARG A 138 -10.79 -7.40 11.16
C ARG A 138 -10.52 -5.89 11.07
N PRO A 139 -9.25 -5.45 10.93
CA PRO A 139 -8.96 -4.05 10.59
C PRO A 139 -9.58 -3.66 9.25
N VAL A 140 -9.90 -2.38 9.07
CA VAL A 140 -10.52 -1.85 7.84
C VAL A 140 -9.66 -0.75 7.26
N ILE A 141 -9.43 -0.84 5.94
CA ILE A 141 -8.57 0.06 5.18
C ILE A 141 -9.35 0.57 3.98
N PHE A 142 -9.32 1.88 3.77
CA PHE A 142 -9.89 2.52 2.58
C PHE A 142 -8.81 3.07 1.69
N PHE A 143 -8.93 2.77 0.40
CA PHE A 143 -8.13 3.38 -0.64
C PHE A 143 -9.02 4.17 -1.59
N GLY A 144 -8.48 5.23 -2.18
CA GLY A 144 -9.17 6.07 -3.15
C GLY A 144 -9.49 7.49 -2.64
N PRO A 145 -10.14 8.32 -3.48
CA PRO A 145 -10.20 9.78 -3.27
C PRO A 145 -11.06 10.27 -2.09
N LEU A 146 -11.86 9.39 -1.50
CA LEU A 146 -12.73 9.67 -0.35
C LEU A 146 -12.34 8.88 0.91
N ALA A 147 -11.20 8.20 0.91
CA ALA A 147 -10.79 7.32 2.01
C ALA A 147 -10.69 8.05 3.36
N ASP A 148 -10.19 9.30 3.36
CA ASP A 148 -10.11 10.17 4.54
C ASP A 148 -11.49 10.50 5.10
N ILE A 149 -12.41 10.91 4.23
CA ILE A 149 -13.80 11.23 4.58
C ILE A 149 -14.53 9.97 5.10
N ALA A 150 -14.33 8.82 4.47
CA ALA A 150 -14.95 7.56 4.91
C ALA A 150 -14.54 7.21 6.35
N ARG A 151 -13.25 7.29 6.68
CA ARG A 151 -12.76 7.06 8.05
C ARG A 151 -13.35 8.05 9.05
N GLU A 152 -13.34 9.34 8.72
CA GLU A 152 -13.88 10.38 9.61
C GLU A 152 -15.38 10.18 9.89
N LYS A 153 -16.17 9.85 8.85
CA LYS A 153 -17.60 9.57 9.01
C LYS A 153 -17.84 8.33 9.88
N LEU A 154 -17.11 7.23 9.68
CA LEU A 154 -17.28 6.02 10.47
C LEU A 154 -16.90 6.22 11.95
N LEU A 155 -15.80 6.92 12.24
CA LEU A 155 -15.40 7.23 13.61
C LEU A 155 -16.42 8.10 14.34
N ARG A 156 -17.06 9.03 13.62
CA ARG A 156 -18.07 9.93 14.19
C ARG A 156 -19.41 9.23 14.40
N ASP A 157 -19.86 8.48 13.39
CA ASP A 157 -21.22 7.94 13.36
C ASP A 157 -21.32 6.60 14.12
N TYR A 158 -20.22 5.85 14.26
CA TYR A 158 -20.17 4.51 14.89
C TYR A 158 -18.92 4.30 15.78
N PRO A 159 -18.72 5.11 16.85
CA PRO A 159 -17.55 5.02 17.73
C PRO A 159 -17.49 3.74 18.58
N ASP A 160 -18.62 3.05 18.71
CA ASP A 160 -18.77 1.74 19.34
C ASP A 160 -18.20 0.61 18.47
N LYS A 161 -18.21 0.76 17.14
CA LYS A 161 -17.74 -0.26 16.19
C LYS A 161 -16.36 0.01 15.62
N PHE A 162 -15.95 1.27 15.51
CA PHE A 162 -14.72 1.66 14.83
C PHE A 162 -13.81 2.48 15.74
N GLU A 163 -12.50 2.25 15.61
CA GLU A 163 -11.49 3.03 16.34
C GLU A 163 -10.21 3.20 15.52
N CYS A 164 -9.49 4.30 15.73
CA CYS A 164 -8.20 4.56 15.09
C CYS A 164 -7.05 4.29 16.07
N PRO A 165 -6.00 3.50 15.71
CA PRO A 165 -4.86 3.22 16.58
C PRO A 165 -4.09 4.45 17.06
N GLN A 166 -4.22 5.59 16.37
CA GLN A 166 -3.52 6.84 16.72
C GLN A 166 -4.21 7.64 17.83
N SER A 167 -5.34 7.17 18.35
CA SER A 167 -6.15 7.91 19.34
C SER A 167 -5.93 7.48 20.80
N THR A 168 -5.14 6.44 21.08
CA THR A 168 -4.86 6.01 22.46
C THR A 168 -3.76 6.86 23.11
N ALA A 169 -4.02 8.17 23.20
CA ALA A 169 -3.39 9.04 24.19
C ALA A 169 -4.47 9.49 25.18
N ASN A 170 -5.15 8.53 25.82
CA ASN A 170 -5.93 8.78 27.04
C ASN A 170 -5.00 8.91 28.26
N ASP A 171 -3.90 9.65 28.11
CA ASP A 171 -3.10 10.12 29.23
C ASP A 171 -3.41 11.61 29.37
N ALA A 172 -4.21 11.93 30.39
CA ALA A 172 -4.77 13.26 30.67
C ALA A 172 -3.70 14.32 31.05
N THR A 173 -2.44 14.08 30.75
CA THR A 173 -1.28 14.93 31.06
C THR A 173 -0.54 15.44 29.81
N ALA A 174 -0.87 14.99 28.60
CA ALA A 174 -0.16 15.38 27.38
C ALA A 174 -0.75 16.63 26.69
N LYS A 175 -0.83 17.78 27.37
CA LYS A 175 -1.19 19.07 26.74
C LYS A 175 -0.07 19.69 25.88
N ASN A 176 1.08 19.03 25.73
CA ASN A 176 2.19 19.50 24.89
C ASN A 176 2.95 18.34 24.25
N SER A 177 2.45 17.82 23.13
CA SER A 177 3.30 17.02 22.22
C SER A 177 2.86 17.17 20.76
N LYS A 178 3.36 18.24 20.12
CA LYS A 178 3.51 18.29 18.65
C LYS A 178 4.38 17.15 18.09
N LEU A 179 4.93 16.29 18.97
CA LEU A 179 5.80 15.15 18.68
C LEU A 179 5.05 13.80 18.58
N ASN A 180 3.78 13.70 18.99
CA ASN A 180 3.01 12.44 18.91
C ASN A 180 2.39 12.18 17.52
N ASN A 181 2.67 13.04 16.53
CA ASN A 181 2.28 12.86 15.13
C ASN A 181 3.35 12.06 14.35
N SER A 182 4.00 11.07 14.97
CA SER A 182 4.99 10.23 14.27
C SER A 182 4.37 9.46 13.10
N GLY A 183 3.02 9.40 13.03
CA GLY A 183 2.28 8.72 11.98
C GLY A 183 2.37 7.20 12.09
N ILE A 184 3.46 6.66 12.58
CA ILE A 184 3.72 5.24 12.67
C ILE A 184 2.59 4.52 13.43
N VAL A 185 1.97 3.55 12.77
CA VAL A 185 0.97 2.65 13.33
C VAL A 185 1.67 1.36 13.76
N ARG A 186 1.52 0.97 15.03
CA ARG A 186 2.11 -0.25 15.60
C ARG A 186 1.11 -1.40 15.56
N LEU A 187 1.60 -2.63 15.38
CA LEU A 187 0.74 -3.81 15.42
C LEU A 187 0.08 -4.03 16.79
N SER A 188 0.74 -3.66 17.89
CA SER A 188 0.17 -3.73 19.24
C SER A 188 -1.11 -2.90 19.38
N ALA A 189 -1.07 -1.65 18.91
CA ALA A 189 -2.23 -0.76 18.95
C ALA A 189 -3.41 -1.28 18.10
N ILE A 190 -3.12 -1.99 17.00
CA ILE A 190 -4.15 -2.68 16.22
C ILE A 190 -4.76 -3.83 17.03
N LYS A 191 -3.93 -4.67 17.66
CA LYS A 191 -4.40 -5.79 18.50
C LYS A 191 -5.29 -5.30 19.64
N GLU A 192 -4.89 -4.25 20.35
CA GLU A 192 -5.67 -3.66 21.44
C GLU A 192 -7.08 -3.22 21.00
N ILE A 193 -7.24 -2.69 19.78
CA ILE A 193 -8.56 -2.32 19.24
C ILE A 193 -9.38 -3.57 18.92
N ILE A 194 -8.75 -4.59 18.35
CA ILE A 194 -9.40 -5.86 18.02
C ILE A 194 -9.89 -6.58 19.27
N GLU A 195 -9.09 -6.59 20.34
CA GLU A 195 -9.43 -7.17 21.65
C GLU A 195 -10.64 -6.49 22.28
N ARG A 196 -10.85 -5.20 21.99
CA ARG A 196 -12.05 -4.44 22.37
C ARG A 196 -13.26 -4.70 21.47
N GLY A 197 -13.15 -5.61 20.51
CA GLY A 197 -14.24 -5.99 19.60
C GLY A 197 -14.56 -4.94 18.54
N LYS A 198 -13.60 -4.08 18.18
CA LYS A 198 -13.79 -2.98 17.22
C LYS A 198 -12.95 -3.16 15.96
N HIS A 199 -13.41 -2.57 14.87
CA HIS A 199 -12.65 -2.44 13.63
C HIS A 199 -11.60 -1.34 13.77
N ALA A 200 -10.32 -1.70 13.66
CA ALA A 200 -9.24 -0.73 13.56
C ALA A 200 -9.25 -0.05 12.18
N LEU A 201 -9.54 1.25 12.13
CA LEU A 201 -9.50 2.06 10.91
C LEU A 201 -8.08 2.54 10.63
N LEU A 202 -7.48 2.07 9.54
CA LEU A 202 -6.08 2.34 9.21
C LEU A 202 -5.93 3.24 7.97
N ASP A 203 -4.97 4.16 8.03
CA ASP A 203 -4.54 5.01 6.91
C ASP A 203 -3.10 4.69 6.52
N ILE A 204 -2.84 3.49 5.98
CA ILE A 204 -1.48 2.97 5.70
C ILE A 204 -1.18 2.81 4.20
N THR A 205 0.07 2.54 3.84
CA THR A 205 0.47 2.23 2.45
C THR A 205 0.01 0.83 2.01
N PRO A 206 -0.15 0.55 0.70
CA PRO A 206 -0.44 -0.81 0.20
C PRO A 206 0.58 -1.86 0.64
N SER A 207 1.87 -1.54 0.65
CA SER A 207 2.92 -2.43 1.16
C SER A 207 2.74 -2.78 2.65
N ALA A 208 2.16 -1.87 3.44
CA ALA A 208 1.82 -2.15 4.83
C ALA A 208 0.60 -3.07 4.96
N VAL A 209 -0.26 -3.14 3.94
CA VAL A 209 -1.34 -4.14 3.86
C VAL A 209 -0.75 -5.54 3.72
N ASP A 210 0.28 -5.72 2.89
CA ASP A 210 0.96 -7.01 2.77
C ASP A 210 1.59 -7.45 4.09
N ARG A 211 2.20 -6.51 4.83
CA ARG A 211 2.71 -6.80 6.19
C ARG A 211 1.59 -7.24 7.14
N LEU A 212 0.40 -6.64 7.05
CA LEU A 212 -0.77 -7.07 7.83
C LEU A 212 -1.31 -8.44 7.40
N ASN A 213 -1.30 -8.74 6.10
CA ASN A 213 -1.68 -10.06 5.59
C ASN A 213 -0.69 -11.13 6.06
N TYR A 214 0.61 -10.83 6.01
CA TYR A 214 1.67 -11.70 6.49
C TYR A 214 1.55 -11.93 8.00
N ALA A 215 1.22 -10.88 8.76
CA ALA A 215 0.89 -10.95 10.18
C ALA A 215 -0.50 -11.56 10.50
N GLN A 216 -1.19 -12.11 9.50
CA GLN A 216 -2.48 -12.79 9.62
C GLN A 216 -3.63 -11.93 10.18
N PHE A 217 -3.54 -10.60 10.08
CA PHE A 217 -4.67 -9.72 10.40
C PHE A 217 -5.72 -9.72 9.29
N TYR A 218 -5.32 -10.03 8.06
CA TYR A 218 -6.15 -10.09 6.85
C TYR A 218 -7.16 -8.94 6.79
N PRO A 219 -6.74 -7.67 6.69
CA PRO A 219 -7.64 -6.52 6.77
C PRO A 219 -8.73 -6.53 5.68
N ILE A 220 -9.85 -5.87 5.95
CA ILE A 220 -10.88 -5.54 4.97
C ILE A 220 -10.39 -4.31 4.20
N VAL A 221 -10.00 -4.50 2.95
CA VAL A 221 -9.45 -3.44 2.09
C VAL A 221 -10.47 -3.06 1.02
N ILE A 222 -11.01 -1.86 1.12
CA ILE A 222 -12.06 -1.36 0.21
C ILE A 222 -11.50 -0.24 -0.66
N PHE A 223 -11.50 -0.48 -1.97
CA PHE A 223 -11.13 0.53 -2.95
C PHE A 223 -12.35 1.36 -3.40
N MET A 224 -12.28 2.67 -3.21
CA MET A 224 -13.31 3.63 -3.58
C MET A 224 -13.02 4.18 -4.98
N ARG A 225 -13.55 3.49 -6.00
CA ARG A 225 -13.37 3.79 -7.42
C ARG A 225 -14.17 5.03 -7.81
N VAL A 226 -13.58 5.88 -8.64
CA VAL A 226 -14.23 7.04 -9.28
C VAL A 226 -13.95 7.00 -10.78
N GLU A 227 -14.90 7.45 -11.58
CA GLU A 227 -14.75 7.46 -13.04
C GLU A 227 -14.08 8.74 -13.55
N ASN A 228 -14.24 9.86 -12.84
CA ASN A 228 -13.70 11.15 -13.26
C ASN A 228 -13.40 12.08 -12.08
N LYS A 229 -12.52 13.07 -12.32
CA LYS A 229 -12.12 14.07 -11.31
C LYS A 229 -13.27 14.97 -10.84
N SER A 230 -14.33 15.14 -11.64
CA SER A 230 -15.50 15.95 -11.29
C SER A 230 -16.28 15.34 -10.14
N ILE A 231 -16.50 14.01 -10.15
CA ILE A 231 -17.13 13.27 -9.05
C ILE A 231 -16.33 13.47 -7.75
N VAL A 232 -14.99 13.39 -7.83
CA VAL A 232 -14.13 13.65 -6.66
C VAL A 232 -14.35 15.05 -6.10
N LYS A 233 -14.40 16.07 -6.96
CA LYS A 233 -14.64 17.46 -6.54
C LYS A 233 -16.03 17.62 -5.90
N GLU A 234 -17.07 17.07 -6.53
CA GLU A 234 -18.44 17.14 -6.05
C GLU A 234 -18.59 16.46 -4.67
N LEU A 235 -18.18 15.19 -4.55
CA LEU A 235 -18.35 14.42 -3.33
C LEU A 235 -17.53 14.99 -2.16
N ARG A 236 -16.30 15.46 -2.42
CA ARG A 236 -15.50 16.12 -1.39
C ARG A 236 -16.11 17.44 -0.94
N ASN A 237 -16.63 18.27 -1.86
CA ASN A 237 -17.28 19.53 -1.48
C ASN A 237 -18.55 19.31 -0.66
N ARG A 238 -19.29 18.22 -0.90
CA ARG A 238 -20.51 17.88 -0.15
C ARG A 238 -20.21 17.27 1.22
N SER A 239 -19.14 16.49 1.33
CA SER A 239 -18.83 15.70 2.53
C SER A 239 -17.71 16.28 3.40
N SER A 240 -17.04 17.35 2.97
CA SER A 240 -15.94 17.96 3.72
C SER A 240 -16.44 18.63 4.99
N THR A 241 -15.80 18.32 6.12
CA THR A 241 -15.94 19.03 7.39
C THR A 241 -14.80 20.05 7.56
N LYS A 242 -14.82 20.85 8.63
CA LYS A 242 -13.72 21.77 8.98
C LYS A 242 -12.37 21.05 9.19
N ASN A 243 -12.38 19.74 9.45
CA ASN A 243 -11.19 18.93 9.71
C ASN A 243 -10.70 18.18 8.48
N THR A 244 -11.46 18.16 7.38
CA THR A 244 -11.08 17.44 6.16
C THR A 244 -9.88 18.11 5.50
N VAL A 245 -8.82 17.35 5.26
CA VAL A 245 -7.59 17.84 4.63
C VAL A 245 -7.90 18.27 3.19
N HIS A 246 -7.62 19.54 2.87
CA HIS A 246 -7.79 20.03 1.51
C HIS A 246 -6.75 19.41 0.58
N ARG A 247 -7.21 18.73 -0.47
CA ARG A 247 -6.37 18.08 -1.49
C ARG A 247 -6.95 18.31 -2.88
N SER A 248 -6.06 18.40 -3.86
CA SER A 248 -6.47 18.56 -5.27
C SER A 248 -7.22 17.33 -5.75
N SER A 249 -8.47 17.51 -6.20
CA SER A 249 -9.30 16.44 -6.77
C SER A 249 -8.64 15.77 -7.97
N ARG A 250 -7.84 16.53 -8.75
CA ARG A 250 -7.05 15.99 -9.87
C ARG A 250 -5.98 15.03 -9.37
N LYS A 251 -5.20 15.43 -8.37
CA LYS A 251 -4.13 14.58 -7.80
C LYS A 251 -4.71 13.31 -7.18
N LEU A 252 -5.80 13.43 -6.42
CA LEU A 252 -6.48 12.28 -5.83
C LEU A 252 -6.98 11.28 -6.87
N PHE A 253 -7.57 11.80 -7.96
CA PHE A 253 -8.03 10.96 -9.08
C PHE A 253 -6.87 10.25 -9.80
N GLU A 254 -5.81 10.98 -10.17
CA GLU A 254 -4.62 10.41 -10.80
C GLU A 254 -3.96 9.35 -9.91
N GLN A 255 -3.88 9.62 -8.59
CA GLN A 255 -3.36 8.66 -7.62
C GLN A 255 -4.25 7.41 -7.52
N SER A 256 -5.58 7.55 -7.51
CA SER A 256 -6.48 6.39 -7.42
C SER A 256 -6.36 5.47 -8.62
N ILE A 257 -6.16 6.01 -9.83
CA ILE A 257 -5.96 5.20 -11.04
C ILE A 257 -4.64 4.42 -10.95
N LYS A 258 -3.56 5.08 -10.55
CA LYS A 258 -2.25 4.42 -10.39
C LYS A 258 -2.30 3.32 -9.34
N LEU A 259 -2.92 3.61 -8.20
CA LEU A 259 -3.09 2.66 -7.11
C LEU A 259 -3.88 1.43 -7.57
N GLU A 260 -4.99 1.64 -8.27
CA GLU A 260 -5.79 0.56 -8.82
C GLU A 260 -5.02 -0.30 -9.81
N LYS A 261 -4.23 0.33 -10.70
CA LYS A 261 -3.47 -0.41 -11.70
C LYS A 261 -2.41 -1.34 -11.08
N VAL A 262 -1.75 -0.90 -10.02
CA VAL A 262 -0.58 -1.60 -9.47
C VAL A 262 -0.93 -2.49 -8.27
N TRP A 263 -1.84 -2.02 -7.43
CA TRP A 263 -2.16 -2.64 -6.14
C TRP A 263 -3.57 -3.23 -6.11
N HIS A 264 -4.17 -3.60 -7.25
CA HIS A 264 -5.51 -4.20 -7.25
C HIS A 264 -5.58 -5.52 -6.46
N HIS A 265 -4.45 -6.24 -6.35
CA HIS A 265 -4.39 -7.53 -5.68
C HIS A 265 -4.63 -7.44 -4.17
N VAL A 266 -4.30 -6.31 -3.53
CA VAL A 266 -4.56 -6.14 -2.09
C VAL A 266 -6.02 -5.77 -1.78
N PHE A 267 -6.84 -5.48 -2.79
CA PHE A 267 -8.24 -5.07 -2.57
C PHE A 267 -9.16 -6.26 -2.35
N THR A 268 -9.82 -6.30 -1.19
CA THR A 268 -10.86 -7.29 -0.88
C THR A 268 -12.20 -6.97 -1.55
N SER A 269 -12.50 -5.68 -1.72
CA SER A 269 -13.73 -5.19 -2.33
C SER A 269 -13.51 -3.84 -3.00
N SER A 270 -14.42 -3.48 -3.92
CA SER A 270 -14.41 -2.16 -4.55
C SER A 270 -15.82 -1.57 -4.59
N ILE A 271 -15.93 -0.28 -4.34
CA ILE A 271 -17.16 0.50 -4.46
C ILE A 271 -16.98 1.57 -5.52
N THR A 272 -17.88 1.60 -6.51
CA THR A 272 -17.93 2.68 -7.50
C THR A 272 -18.72 3.86 -6.91
N LEU A 273 -18.08 5.02 -6.89
CA LEU A 273 -18.63 6.28 -6.44
C LEU A 273 -19.23 7.03 -7.64
N THR A 274 -20.53 7.32 -7.58
CA THR A 274 -21.28 8.03 -8.62
C THR A 274 -21.62 9.45 -8.19
N SER A 275 -21.90 10.33 -9.15
CA SER A 275 -22.45 11.67 -8.89
C SER A 275 -23.86 11.55 -8.30
N GLY A 276 -24.25 12.49 -7.43
CA GLY A 276 -25.65 12.65 -7.04
C GLY A 276 -26.14 12.08 -5.69
N GLY A 277 -25.33 11.41 -4.85
CA GLY A 277 -25.84 11.02 -3.53
C GLY A 277 -24.87 10.34 -2.55
N ASP A 278 -25.25 10.33 -1.27
CA ASP A 278 -24.51 9.72 -0.15
C ASP A 278 -24.74 8.20 0.00
N LEU A 279 -25.38 7.55 -0.98
CA LEU A 279 -25.63 6.10 -0.96
C LEU A 279 -24.34 5.28 -0.85
N TRP A 280 -23.21 5.84 -1.31
CA TRP A 280 -21.90 5.21 -1.17
C TRP A 280 -21.59 4.87 0.29
N TYR A 281 -22.03 5.71 1.24
CA TYR A 281 -21.72 5.52 2.66
C TYR A 281 -22.53 4.38 3.27
N LYS A 282 -23.82 4.27 2.93
CA LYS A 282 -24.65 3.13 3.33
C LYS A 282 -24.08 1.82 2.76
N LYS A 283 -23.77 1.82 1.46
CA LYS A 283 -23.16 0.67 0.78
C LYS A 283 -21.79 0.31 1.35
N LEU A 284 -21.02 1.29 1.83
CA LEU A 284 -19.74 1.06 2.50
C LEU A 284 -19.92 0.21 3.76
N GLY A 285 -20.90 0.57 4.62
CA GLY A 285 -21.22 -0.20 5.82
C GLY A 285 -21.63 -1.65 5.49
N GLU A 286 -22.54 -1.82 4.51
CA GLU A 286 -22.97 -3.14 4.05
C GLU A 286 -21.80 -4.00 3.53
N ILE A 287 -20.82 -3.40 2.85
CA ILE A 287 -19.62 -4.10 2.38
C ILE A 287 -18.74 -4.53 3.56
N ILE A 288 -18.55 -3.68 4.58
CA ILE A 288 -17.74 -4.01 5.75
C ILE A 288 -18.37 -5.21 6.49
N ASP A 289 -19.68 -5.16 6.75
CA ASP A 289 -20.40 -6.24 7.44
C ASP A 289 -20.34 -7.56 6.65
N LYS A 290 -20.53 -7.48 5.33
CA LYS A 290 -20.40 -8.65 4.44
C LYS A 290 -18.99 -9.22 4.45
N GLN A 291 -17.96 -8.38 4.39
CA GLN A 291 -16.56 -8.82 4.37
C GLN A 291 -16.13 -9.39 5.73
N GLN A 292 -16.66 -8.89 6.84
CA GLN A 292 -16.38 -9.41 8.17
C GLN A 292 -16.93 -10.83 8.38
N THR A 293 -18.07 -11.15 7.76
CA THR A 293 -18.74 -12.46 7.90
C THR A 293 -18.28 -13.50 6.87
N GLN A 294 -17.67 -13.07 5.77
CA GLN A 294 -17.18 -13.94 4.71
C GLN A 294 -15.96 -14.75 5.15
N MET A 295 -15.84 -15.99 4.65
CA MET A 295 -14.62 -16.78 4.82
C MET A 295 -13.45 -16.16 4.05
N VAL A 296 -12.25 -16.24 4.61
CA VAL A 296 -11.02 -15.65 4.06
C VAL A 296 -9.98 -16.74 3.84
N TRP A 297 -9.24 -16.65 2.73
CA TRP A 297 -8.05 -17.46 2.49
C TRP A 297 -6.95 -17.02 3.44
N MET A 298 -6.59 -17.89 4.39
CA MET A 298 -5.54 -17.64 5.38
C MET A 298 -4.39 -18.62 5.15
N SER A 299 -3.17 -18.16 5.37
CA SER A 299 -1.99 -18.99 5.34
C SER A 299 -2.12 -20.16 6.31
N GLU A 300 -1.76 -21.37 5.86
CA GLU A 300 -1.70 -22.54 6.73
C GLU A 300 -0.64 -22.38 7.83
N PHE A 301 0.44 -21.66 7.51
CA PHE A 301 1.58 -21.49 8.38
C PHE A 301 1.59 -20.10 8.98
N LYS A 302 1.97 -20.02 10.25
CA LYS A 302 2.29 -18.74 10.87
C LYS A 302 3.72 -18.35 10.46
N PRO A 303 4.00 -17.06 10.27
CA PRO A 303 5.36 -16.58 10.14
C PRO A 303 6.24 -17.07 11.30
N ASP A 304 7.43 -17.58 11.01
CA ASP A 304 8.39 -18.01 12.03
C ASP A 304 8.99 -16.81 12.80
N GLU A 305 8.96 -15.61 12.21
CA GLU A 305 9.46 -14.38 12.82
C GLU A 305 8.41 -13.64 13.64
N SER A 306 8.79 -13.12 14.81
CA SER A 306 7.94 -12.22 15.60
C SER A 306 7.81 -10.86 14.92
N ILE A 307 6.66 -10.60 14.30
CA ILE A 307 6.34 -9.34 13.59
C ILE A 307 5.97 -8.20 14.59
N SER A 308 6.21 -8.38 15.90
CA SER A 308 5.75 -7.45 16.94
C SER A 308 6.25 -6.01 16.78
N ASP A 309 7.40 -5.83 16.13
CA ASP A 309 8.07 -4.54 15.99
C ASP A 309 7.87 -3.89 14.60
N ASP A 310 7.02 -4.45 13.74
CA ASP A 310 6.79 -3.86 12.41
C ASP A 310 6.03 -2.54 12.51
N PHE A 311 6.68 -1.49 11.99
CA PHE A 311 6.12 -0.17 11.85
C PHE A 311 5.33 -0.06 10.54
N LEU A 312 4.04 0.31 10.64
CA LEU A 312 3.20 0.61 9.49
C LEU A 312 3.17 2.11 9.26
N PHE A 313 3.62 2.55 8.10
CA PHE A 313 3.68 3.96 7.77
C PHE A 313 2.35 4.46 7.21
N PRO A 314 1.85 5.62 7.66
CA PRO A 314 0.67 6.19 7.08
C PRO A 314 0.85 6.55 5.62
N MET A 315 -0.26 6.56 4.90
CA MET A 315 -0.30 7.13 3.57
C MET A 315 0.23 8.58 3.61
N ASN A 316 -0.21 9.40 4.57
CA ASN A 316 0.11 10.83 4.58
C ASN A 316 1.52 11.21 5.10
N SER A 317 2.19 10.31 5.84
CA SER A 317 3.54 10.58 6.38
C SER A 317 4.62 10.49 5.30
N VAL A 318 4.33 9.88 4.16
CA VAL A 318 5.22 9.76 2.98
C VAL A 318 5.68 11.13 2.47
N SER A 319 4.89 12.19 2.69
CA SER A 319 5.25 13.58 2.33
C SER A 319 6.19 14.26 3.32
N ARG A 320 6.29 13.75 4.56
CA ARG A 320 7.09 14.34 5.65
C ARG A 320 8.44 13.64 5.83
N LEU A 321 8.50 12.33 5.61
CA LEU A 321 9.74 11.54 5.70
C LEU A 321 10.79 11.95 4.65
N SER A 322 10.37 12.51 3.52
CA SER A 322 11.25 13.07 2.48
C SER A 322 12.11 14.26 2.93
N TYR A 323 11.87 14.83 4.12
CA TYR A 323 12.70 15.90 4.70
C TYR A 323 13.79 15.37 5.65
N ALA A 324 13.63 14.16 6.20
CA ALA A 324 14.52 13.64 7.24
C ALA A 324 15.75 12.90 6.69
N SER A 325 15.79 12.60 5.39
CA SER A 325 16.88 11.84 4.76
C SER A 325 18.05 12.70 4.27
N SER A 326 18.16 13.96 4.68
CA SER A 326 19.31 14.81 4.33
C SER A 326 20.39 14.67 5.41
N PRO A 327 21.58 14.09 5.13
CA PRO A 327 22.64 13.89 6.13
C PRO A 327 23.40 15.16 6.54
N GLU A 328 22.90 16.34 6.20
CA GLU A 328 23.56 17.63 6.48
C GLU A 328 22.59 18.56 7.22
N SER A 329 22.35 18.29 8.50
CA SER A 329 21.96 19.35 9.44
C SER A 329 22.15 18.89 10.88
N ASP A 330 23.38 18.52 11.23
CA ASP A 330 23.87 18.61 12.59
C ASP A 330 25.28 19.20 12.53
N LEU A 331 25.53 20.17 13.42
CA LEU A 331 26.70 21.06 13.55
C LEU A 331 26.48 22.49 13.05
N ASP A 332 25.74 23.26 13.87
CA ASP A 332 26.25 24.54 14.38
C ASP A 332 25.49 24.84 15.68
N VAL A 333 25.89 24.14 16.75
CA VAL A 333 25.54 24.56 18.11
C VAL A 333 26.45 25.71 18.47
N SER A 334 25.79 26.83 18.72
CA SER A 334 26.25 28.09 19.28
C SER A 334 27.31 27.91 20.38
N MET A 335 28.50 28.46 20.18
CA MET A 335 29.30 28.98 21.30
C MET A 335 29.12 30.49 21.34
N ASN A 336 28.19 30.94 22.16
CA ASN A 336 28.11 32.30 22.65
C ASN A 336 27.70 32.21 24.12
N ASP A 337 28.68 32.37 25.00
CA ASP A 337 28.61 32.87 26.38
C ASP A 337 30.08 32.98 26.82
N ALA A 338 30.59 34.05 27.44
CA ALA A 338 29.96 35.16 28.15
C ALA A 338 30.92 36.37 28.16
N LYS A 339 30.35 37.56 28.39
CA LYS A 339 31.04 38.81 28.75
C LYS A 339 31.21 38.92 30.28
N PHE A 340 32.06 39.87 30.68
CA PHE A 340 32.40 40.42 32.02
C PHE A 340 33.52 39.64 32.72
N ASP A 341 34.67 40.22 33.11
CA ASP A 341 35.18 41.61 33.21
C ASP A 341 36.61 41.69 32.62
#